data_AF-A0AAV8YWC0-F1
#
_entry.id   AF-A0AAV8YWC0-F1
#
_cell.length_a   1.000
_cell.length_b   1.000
_cell.length_c   1.000
_cell.angle_alpha   90.00
_cell.angle_beta   90.00
_cell.angle_gamma   90.00
#
_symmetry.space_group_name_H-M   'P 1'
#
loop_
_entity.id
_entity.type
_entity.pdbx_description
1 polymer ?
#
loop_
_entity_poly.entity_id
_entity_poly.type
_entity_poly.pdbx_seq_one_letter_code
_entity_poly.pdbx_strand_id
1 'polypeptide(L)'
;MLNKNYIKRDFLKFWSSSEMLRLVVLVAAIAVVLGLPNRNRPAFGGGRIVGGSDADIADYPSALVLRASNQFFCGAVLVDSEWALTSATCIDSAGSLPLSVRAGSTSQSSGGQVVTVSSIIVNPRYDNSTHDNDFALLQLSEAVTVATASVAELQRGPLESGATVEVVGWGMTVDEGNTSETLQVAEISIVDRERCQTIYGREITESMLCAGDLEAGGKDACRGDSGGPLYSETGELVGIVSWGYRVCGTAEYPGVYADVASAGRWIEEEINGEPTGSPPTDFTPPSDITPPSDFTPPSDFTPPSDFTPPSDFTPPSDFTPPSDFTPPSDFTPPSDFTPPSGGPDPPNPPQ
;
A
#
# COMPACT_ATOMS: atom_id res chain seq x y z
N MET A 1 -61.48 2.75 -63.42
CA MET A 1 -60.53 2.30 -64.46
C MET A 1 -59.40 3.32 -64.55
N LEU A 2 -58.20 2.99 -64.06
CA LEU A 2 -56.94 3.04 -64.81
C LEU A 2 -55.77 2.75 -63.86
N ASN A 3 -55.06 1.71 -64.24
CA ASN A 3 -53.91 1.06 -63.63
C ASN A 3 -52.64 1.89 -63.85
N LYS A 4 -51.70 1.88 -62.90
CA LYS A 4 -50.26 2.04 -63.17
C LYS A 4 -49.40 1.55 -61.98
N ASN A 5 -49.27 0.23 -61.91
CA ASN A 5 -48.03 -0.41 -61.47
C ASN A 5 -46.91 -0.08 -62.47
N TYR A 6 -45.83 0.54 -62.02
CA TYR A 6 -44.45 0.56 -62.57
C TYR A 6 -43.71 1.54 -61.63
N ILE A 7 -42.97 1.11 -60.61
CA ILE A 7 -41.58 0.67 -60.70
C ILE A 7 -41.30 -0.25 -59.49
N LYS A 8 -41.27 -1.56 -59.75
CA LYS A 8 -40.43 -2.51 -58.99
C LYS A 8 -39.23 -2.77 -59.88
N ARG A 9 -38.03 -2.45 -59.40
CA ARG A 9 -36.74 -3.15 -59.58
C ARG A 9 -35.60 -2.14 -59.38
N ASP A 10 -34.61 -2.59 -58.61
CA ASP A 10 -33.25 -2.01 -58.49
C ASP A 10 -32.94 -1.16 -57.25
N PHE A 11 -33.37 -1.61 -56.06
CA PHE A 11 -32.77 -1.11 -54.80
C PHE A 11 -32.17 -2.20 -53.88
N LEU A 12 -32.09 -3.45 -54.35
CA LEU A 12 -31.61 -4.59 -53.57
C LEU A 12 -30.43 -5.33 -54.23
N LYS A 13 -29.46 -4.59 -54.76
CA LYS A 13 -28.17 -5.15 -55.18
C LYS A 13 -27.06 -4.13 -55.04
N PHE A 14 -26.66 -3.78 -53.82
CA PHE A 14 -25.37 -3.09 -53.62
C PHE A 14 -24.81 -3.18 -52.21
N TRP A 15 -24.79 -4.36 -51.58
CA TRP A 15 -23.93 -4.59 -50.41
C TRP A 15 -23.31 -5.98 -50.53
N SER A 16 -21.98 -6.04 -50.70
CA SER A 16 -21.26 -7.31 -50.69
C SER A 16 -21.16 -7.80 -49.24
N SER A 17 -21.21 -9.12 -49.04
CA SER A 17 -21.19 -9.74 -47.70
C SER A 17 -19.98 -9.33 -46.85
N SER A 18 -18.88 -8.89 -47.47
CA SER A 18 -17.69 -8.40 -46.75
C SER A 18 -17.87 -6.99 -46.19
N GLU A 19 -18.66 -6.14 -46.83
CA GLU A 19 -18.92 -4.78 -46.31
C GLU A 19 -19.88 -4.85 -45.12
N MET A 20 -20.90 -5.71 -45.20
CA MET A 20 -21.86 -5.91 -44.10
C MET A 20 -21.16 -6.44 -42.84
N LEU A 21 -20.21 -7.37 -43.00
CA LEU A 21 -19.40 -7.88 -41.90
C LEU A 21 -18.49 -6.80 -41.30
N ARG A 22 -17.87 -5.95 -42.12
CA ARG A 22 -17.07 -4.82 -41.63
C ARG A 22 -17.91 -3.83 -40.83
N LEU A 23 -19.12 -3.53 -41.28
CA LEU A 23 -20.01 -2.62 -40.57
C LEU A 23 -20.45 -3.20 -39.22
N VAL A 24 -20.77 -4.50 -39.17
CA VAL A 24 -21.13 -5.19 -37.91
C VAL A 24 -19.96 -5.23 -36.92
N VAL A 25 -18.74 -5.51 -37.39
CA VAL A 25 -17.53 -5.49 -36.54
C VAL A 25 -17.24 -4.07 -36.04
N LEU A 26 -17.40 -3.06 -36.88
CA LEU A 26 -17.18 -1.66 -36.49
C LEU A 26 -18.21 -1.20 -35.44
N VAL A 27 -19.47 -1.56 -35.61
CA VAL A 27 -20.55 -1.25 -34.66
C VAL A 27 -20.34 -2.00 -33.34
N ALA A 28 -19.90 -3.26 -33.37
CA ALA A 28 -19.57 -4.02 -32.17
C ALA A 28 -18.36 -3.45 -31.42
N ALA A 29 -17.31 -3.01 -32.14
CA ALA A 29 -16.15 -2.37 -31.54
C ALA A 29 -16.50 -1.02 -30.89
N ILE A 30 -17.36 -0.21 -31.53
CA ILE A 30 -17.86 1.04 -30.96
C ILE A 30 -18.73 0.77 -29.72
N ALA A 31 -19.55 -0.28 -29.73
CA ALA A 31 -20.36 -0.67 -28.57
C ALA A 31 -19.50 -1.14 -27.37
N VAL A 32 -18.34 -1.76 -27.62
CA VAL A 32 -17.38 -2.13 -26.57
C VAL A 32 -16.66 -0.90 -26.01
N VAL A 33 -16.28 0.07 -26.86
CA VAL A 33 -15.66 1.33 -26.41
C VAL A 33 -16.64 2.22 -25.63
N LEU A 34 -17.92 2.24 -26.02
CA LEU A 34 -18.98 2.96 -25.29
C LEU A 34 -19.52 2.18 -24.08
N GLY A 35 -19.22 0.88 -23.97
CA GLY A 35 -19.59 0.00 -22.86
C GLY A 35 -18.52 -0.11 -21.77
N LEU A 36 -17.35 0.50 -21.97
CA LEU A 36 -16.41 0.73 -20.88
C LEU A 36 -17.08 1.68 -19.87
N PRO A 37 -17.09 1.36 -18.56
CA PRO A 37 -17.60 2.26 -17.55
C PRO A 37 -16.77 3.54 -17.60
N ASN A 38 -17.33 4.57 -18.22
CA ASN A 38 -16.78 5.90 -18.18
C ASN A 38 -16.98 6.38 -16.73
N ARG A 39 -15.90 6.41 -15.93
CA ARG A 39 -15.89 7.00 -14.58
C ARG A 39 -16.02 8.53 -14.67
N ASN A 40 -17.03 9.04 -15.37
CA ASN A 40 -17.46 10.42 -15.23
C ASN A 40 -18.36 10.48 -14.00
N ARG A 41 -17.73 10.57 -12.82
CA ARG A 41 -18.46 10.81 -11.57
C ARG A 41 -18.93 12.27 -11.56
N PRO A 42 -20.24 12.53 -11.52
CA PRO A 42 -20.73 13.89 -11.38
C PRO A 42 -20.37 14.41 -9.98
N ALA A 43 -19.63 15.52 -9.92
CA ALA A 43 -19.39 16.26 -8.70
C ALA A 43 -20.72 16.83 -8.18
N PHE A 44 -21.39 16.08 -7.30
CA PHE A 44 -22.57 16.54 -6.58
C PHE A 44 -22.14 17.09 -5.22
N GLY A 45 -22.21 18.41 -5.10
CA GLY A 45 -21.87 19.14 -3.88
C GLY A 45 -22.80 18.79 -2.71
N GLY A 46 -22.19 18.41 -1.60
CA GLY A 46 -22.83 18.15 -0.30
C GLY A 46 -21.83 17.45 0.61
N GLY A 47 -20.87 18.21 1.16
CA GLY A 47 -19.63 17.65 1.67
C GLY A 47 -19.54 17.29 3.13
N ARG A 48 -18.94 16.11 3.42
CA ARG A 48 -18.49 15.61 4.73
C ARG A 48 -17.26 14.68 4.50
N ILE A 49 -16.37 14.43 5.49
CA ILE A 49 -14.92 14.82 5.47
C ILE A 49 -14.82 16.34 5.35
N VAL A 50 -13.87 17.03 6.01
CA VAL A 50 -13.77 18.49 5.84
C VAL A 50 -13.67 18.75 4.34
N GLY A 51 -14.62 19.47 3.75
CA GLY A 51 -14.70 19.72 2.31
C GLY A 51 -14.89 18.50 1.37
N GLY A 52 -15.29 17.33 1.88
CA GLY A 52 -15.50 16.09 1.10
C GLY A 52 -16.87 15.99 0.42
N SER A 53 -17.36 14.76 0.20
CA SER A 53 -18.70 14.42 -0.32
C SER A 53 -19.08 12.98 0.05
N ASP A 54 -20.39 12.69 0.08
CA ASP A 54 -20.90 11.33 0.29
C ASP A 54 -20.28 10.35 -0.73
N ALA A 55 -19.85 9.18 -0.24
CA ALA A 55 -19.30 8.09 -1.02
C ALA A 55 -20.11 6.80 -0.80
N ASP A 56 -20.07 5.89 -1.78
CA ASP A 56 -20.61 4.53 -1.65
C ASP A 56 -19.48 3.54 -1.35
N ILE A 57 -19.73 2.56 -0.48
CA ILE A 57 -18.72 1.53 -0.18
C ILE A 57 -18.35 0.71 -1.42
N ALA A 58 -19.23 0.60 -2.42
CA ALA A 58 -18.93 -0.06 -3.69
C ALA A 58 -17.78 0.61 -4.46
N ASP A 59 -17.53 1.90 -4.21
CA ASP A 59 -16.43 2.65 -4.80
C ASP A 59 -15.10 2.46 -4.02
N TYR A 60 -15.18 2.12 -2.73
CA TYR A 60 -14.04 1.93 -1.83
C TYR A 60 -14.18 0.62 -1.02
N PRO A 61 -14.27 -0.53 -1.68
CA PRO A 61 -14.71 -1.80 -1.09
C PRO A 61 -13.76 -2.36 -0.01
N SER A 62 -12.52 -1.89 0.04
CA SER A 62 -11.56 -2.25 1.08
C SER A 62 -11.67 -1.40 2.35
N ALA A 63 -12.42 -0.30 2.35
CA ALA A 63 -12.59 0.54 3.55
C ALA A 63 -13.40 -0.18 4.63
N LEU A 64 -12.90 -0.14 5.87
CA LEU A 64 -13.51 -0.80 7.02
C LEU A 64 -13.78 0.19 8.15
N VAL A 65 -14.87 -0.04 8.89
CA VAL A 65 -15.13 0.61 10.17
C VAL A 65 -14.45 -0.20 11.27
N LEU A 66 -13.48 0.37 11.97
CA LEU A 66 -12.86 -0.27 13.13
C LEU A 66 -13.61 0.12 14.41
N ARG A 67 -13.95 -0.89 15.21
CA ARG A 67 -14.85 -0.77 16.36
C ARG A 67 -14.20 -1.33 17.62
N ALA A 68 -14.29 -0.58 18.72
CA ALA A 68 -13.88 -1.00 20.05
C ALA A 68 -15.13 -1.09 20.94
N SER A 69 -15.34 -2.22 21.61
CA SER A 69 -16.56 -2.46 22.41
C SER A 69 -17.85 -2.11 21.65
N ASN A 70 -17.92 -2.51 20.37
CA ASN A 70 -19.02 -2.27 19.44
C ASN A 70 -19.25 -0.82 18.98
N GLN A 71 -18.40 0.14 19.38
CA GLN A 71 -18.49 1.53 18.95
C GLN A 71 -17.39 1.85 17.93
N PHE A 72 -17.73 2.62 16.90
CA PHE A 72 -16.75 3.15 15.95
C PHE A 72 -15.79 4.09 16.66
N PHE A 73 -14.51 4.02 16.28
CA PHE A 73 -13.50 4.95 16.77
C PHE A 73 -12.37 5.25 15.77
N CYS A 74 -12.13 4.34 14.81
CA CYS A 74 -11.12 4.46 13.77
C CYS A 74 -11.59 3.81 12.46
N GLY A 75 -10.90 4.11 11.36
CA GLY A 75 -10.95 3.34 10.12
C GLY A 75 -9.98 2.15 10.14
N ALA A 76 -10.14 1.28 9.16
CA ALA A 76 -9.18 0.24 8.79
C ALA A 76 -9.34 -0.09 7.29
N VAL A 77 -8.47 -0.96 6.77
CA VAL A 77 -8.45 -1.36 5.36
C VAL A 77 -8.32 -2.87 5.25
N LEU A 78 -9.15 -3.51 4.42
CA LEU A 78 -9.03 -4.94 4.14
C LEU A 78 -7.82 -5.19 3.22
N VAL A 79 -6.81 -5.90 3.71
CA VAL A 79 -5.56 -6.20 2.98
C VAL A 79 -5.38 -7.69 2.67
N ASP A 80 -6.16 -8.55 3.31
CA ASP A 80 -6.46 -9.91 2.87
C ASP A 80 -7.88 -10.28 3.34
N SER A 81 -8.44 -11.40 2.88
CA SER A 81 -9.73 -11.92 3.35
C SER A 81 -9.84 -12.04 4.88
N GLU A 82 -8.74 -12.33 5.58
CA GLU A 82 -8.67 -12.48 7.04
C GLU A 82 -7.77 -11.46 7.72
N TRP A 83 -7.32 -10.42 7.00
CA TRP A 83 -6.41 -9.41 7.54
C TRP A 83 -6.86 -7.99 7.22
N ALA A 84 -6.86 -7.14 8.23
CA ALA A 84 -7.07 -5.71 8.09
C ALA A 84 -5.84 -4.91 8.54
N LEU A 85 -5.56 -3.81 7.87
CA LEU A 85 -4.53 -2.85 8.21
C LEU A 85 -5.17 -1.61 8.84
N THR A 86 -4.55 -1.06 9.87
CA THR A 86 -4.94 0.21 10.51
C THR A 86 -3.69 0.89 11.07
N SER A 87 -3.85 1.99 11.81
CA SER A 87 -2.73 2.64 12.49
C SER A 87 -2.47 2.04 13.87
N ALA A 88 -1.21 2.03 14.31
CA ALA A 88 -0.84 1.60 15.66
C ALA A 88 -1.43 2.53 16.73
N THR A 89 -1.52 3.83 16.43
CA THR A 89 -2.18 4.84 17.28
C THR A 89 -3.65 4.49 17.60
N CYS A 90 -4.37 3.85 16.67
CA CYS A 90 -5.72 3.34 16.93
C CYS A 90 -5.72 2.20 17.96
N ILE A 91 -4.70 1.34 17.92
CA ILE A 91 -4.55 0.24 18.89
C ILE A 91 -4.23 0.78 20.28
N ASP A 92 -3.31 1.75 20.37
CA ASP A 92 -3.01 2.45 21.62
C ASP A 92 -4.27 3.10 22.22
N SER A 93 -5.09 3.72 21.38
CA SER A 93 -6.34 4.39 21.78
C SER A 93 -7.41 3.40 22.26
N ALA A 94 -7.49 2.20 21.68
CA ALA A 94 -8.43 1.17 22.08
C ALA A 94 -8.04 0.48 23.40
N GLY A 95 -6.74 0.42 23.72
CA GLY A 95 -6.22 -0.27 24.90
C GLY A 95 -6.58 -1.77 24.89
N SER A 96 -7.23 -2.25 25.94
CA SER A 96 -7.63 -3.66 26.08
C SER A 96 -9.06 -3.97 25.63
N LEU A 97 -9.74 -3.01 24.97
CA LEU A 97 -11.11 -3.21 24.53
C LEU A 97 -11.18 -4.25 23.40
N PRO A 98 -12.22 -5.10 23.37
CA PRO A 98 -12.40 -6.05 22.27
C PRO A 98 -12.65 -5.29 20.96
N LEU A 99 -11.94 -5.70 19.91
CA LEU A 99 -12.01 -5.09 18.59
C LEU A 99 -12.84 -5.92 17.60
N SER A 100 -13.47 -5.22 16.66
CA SER A 100 -14.14 -5.82 15.50
C SER A 100 -14.10 -4.84 14.32
N VAL A 101 -14.17 -5.37 13.10
CA VAL A 101 -14.30 -4.58 11.88
C VAL A 101 -15.71 -4.73 11.32
N ARG A 102 -16.23 -3.71 10.62
CA ARG A 102 -17.37 -3.83 9.71
C ARG A 102 -16.90 -3.63 8.29
N ALA A 103 -17.18 -4.60 7.42
CA ALA A 103 -16.84 -4.58 6.00
C ALA A 103 -18.09 -4.42 5.12
N GLY A 104 -17.94 -3.78 3.97
CA GLY A 104 -18.96 -3.77 2.90
C GLY A 104 -20.22 -2.98 3.22
N SER A 105 -20.13 -1.91 4.03
CA SER A 105 -21.25 -1.00 4.30
C SER A 105 -20.87 0.47 4.11
N THR A 106 -21.74 1.23 3.45
CA THR A 106 -21.66 2.70 3.40
C THR A 106 -22.00 3.32 4.76
N SER A 107 -22.82 2.65 5.57
CA SER A 107 -23.23 3.12 6.90
C SER A 107 -22.22 2.70 7.96
N GLN A 108 -21.81 3.65 8.80
CA GLN A 108 -20.91 3.44 9.93
C GLN A 108 -21.48 2.42 10.93
N SER A 109 -22.77 2.55 11.24
CA SER A 109 -23.40 1.82 12.36
C SER A 109 -24.23 0.60 11.94
N SER A 110 -24.53 0.43 10.64
CA SER A 110 -25.43 -0.63 10.15
C SER A 110 -24.94 -1.27 8.83
N GLY A 111 -25.57 -2.38 8.41
CA GLY A 111 -25.23 -3.07 7.15
C GLY A 111 -23.92 -3.86 7.18
N GLY A 112 -23.54 -4.46 6.04
CA GLY A 112 -22.25 -5.17 5.91
C GLY A 112 -22.08 -6.40 6.80
N GLN A 113 -20.85 -6.89 6.90
CA GLN A 113 -20.44 -8.00 7.77
C GLN A 113 -19.62 -7.45 8.92
N VAL A 114 -19.89 -7.89 10.15
CA VAL A 114 -19.07 -7.57 11.32
C VAL A 114 -18.25 -8.80 11.70
N VAL A 115 -16.93 -8.62 11.81
CA VAL A 115 -15.99 -9.69 12.16
C VAL A 115 -15.14 -9.25 13.34
N THR A 116 -14.96 -10.13 14.34
CA THR A 116 -14.11 -9.84 15.49
C THR A 116 -12.63 -9.95 15.14
N VAL A 117 -11.78 -9.19 15.84
CA VAL A 117 -10.32 -9.30 15.72
C VAL A 117 -9.83 -10.39 16.69
N SER A 118 -9.07 -11.34 16.17
CA SER A 118 -8.51 -12.48 16.91
C SER A 118 -7.08 -12.23 17.40
N SER A 119 -6.30 -11.46 16.63
CA SER A 119 -4.92 -11.09 16.95
C SER A 119 -4.58 -9.69 16.42
N ILE A 120 -3.64 -9.03 17.07
CA ILE A 120 -3.15 -7.69 16.71
C ILE A 120 -1.63 -7.75 16.64
N ILE A 121 -1.07 -7.25 15.53
CA ILE A 121 0.36 -7.15 15.29
C ILE A 121 0.69 -5.69 15.01
N VAL A 122 1.26 -4.99 16.00
CA VAL A 122 1.76 -3.63 15.83
C VAL A 122 3.10 -3.69 15.10
N ASN A 123 3.31 -2.82 14.12
CA ASN A 123 4.58 -2.77 13.40
C ASN A 123 5.74 -2.59 14.39
N PRO A 124 6.77 -3.45 14.37
CA PRO A 124 7.85 -3.43 15.37
C PRO A 124 8.71 -2.16 15.30
N ARG A 125 8.62 -1.38 14.21
CA ARG A 125 9.30 -0.10 14.04
C ARG A 125 8.43 1.10 14.43
N TYR A 126 7.21 0.87 14.92
CA TYR A 126 6.34 1.94 15.37
C TYR A 126 6.96 2.69 16.55
N ASP A 127 7.07 4.00 16.43
CA ASP A 127 7.49 4.90 17.50
C ASP A 127 6.34 5.82 17.88
N ASN A 128 5.75 5.61 19.06
CA ASN A 128 4.62 6.39 19.56
C ASN A 128 4.96 7.89 19.81
N SER A 129 6.24 8.25 19.98
CA SER A 129 6.64 9.64 20.17
C SER A 129 6.63 10.42 18.86
N THR A 130 7.08 9.78 17.77
CA THR A 130 7.20 10.39 16.44
C THR A 130 6.05 10.01 15.52
N HIS A 131 5.29 8.97 15.83
CA HIS A 131 4.31 8.31 14.97
C HIS A 131 4.94 7.73 13.70
N ASP A 132 6.24 7.42 13.72
CA ASP A 132 6.94 6.74 12.63
C ASP A 132 6.48 5.29 12.52
N ASN A 133 6.36 4.76 11.29
CA ASN A 133 5.83 3.41 11.00
C ASN A 133 4.49 3.10 11.71
N ASP A 134 3.56 4.06 11.72
CA ASP A 134 2.25 3.97 12.40
C ASP A 134 1.29 2.99 11.71
N PHE A 135 1.59 1.70 11.83
CA PHE A 135 0.83 0.60 11.27
C PHE A 135 0.55 -0.49 12.30
N ALA A 136 -0.62 -1.11 12.19
CA ALA A 136 -0.95 -2.35 12.86
C ALA A 136 -1.79 -3.25 11.95
N LEU A 137 -1.48 -4.55 11.96
CA LEU A 137 -2.27 -5.59 11.33
C LEU A 137 -3.23 -6.22 12.34
N LEU A 138 -4.44 -6.48 11.88
CA LEU A 138 -5.52 -7.10 12.62
C LEU A 138 -5.86 -8.42 11.94
N GLN A 139 -5.56 -9.52 12.60
CA GLN A 139 -6.05 -10.82 12.17
C GLN A 139 -7.52 -10.93 12.55
N LEU A 140 -8.35 -11.26 11.57
CA LEU A 140 -9.78 -11.43 11.76
C LEU A 140 -10.08 -12.85 12.26
N SER A 141 -11.20 -13.02 12.95
CA SER A 141 -11.63 -14.34 13.46
C SER A 141 -12.16 -15.28 12.37
N GLU A 142 -12.53 -14.71 11.22
CA GLU A 142 -13.03 -15.41 10.04
C GLU A 142 -12.88 -14.51 8.80
N ALA A 143 -12.91 -15.11 7.61
CA ALA A 143 -12.84 -14.37 6.36
C ALA A 143 -14.03 -13.41 6.15
N VAL A 144 -13.74 -12.24 5.60
CA VAL A 144 -14.74 -11.32 5.05
C VAL A 144 -15.26 -11.90 3.73
N THR A 145 -16.56 -12.14 3.65
CA THR A 145 -17.23 -12.80 2.51
C THR A 145 -18.36 -11.98 1.89
N VAL A 146 -18.66 -10.80 2.46
CA VAL A 146 -19.66 -9.89 1.90
C VAL A 146 -19.22 -9.37 0.53
N ALA A 147 -20.09 -9.48 -0.48
CA ALA A 147 -19.75 -9.19 -1.88
C ALA A 147 -19.40 -7.72 -2.17
N THR A 148 -19.77 -6.80 -1.28
CA THR A 148 -19.44 -5.37 -1.37
C THR A 148 -18.08 -5.04 -0.77
N ALA A 149 -17.34 -6.03 -0.25
CA ALA A 149 -15.98 -5.86 0.23
C ALA A 149 -14.99 -6.58 -0.68
N SER A 150 -13.81 -5.97 -0.87
CA SER A 150 -12.68 -6.58 -1.58
C SER A 150 -11.37 -6.12 -0.97
N VAL A 151 -10.32 -6.92 -1.17
CA VAL A 151 -8.97 -6.61 -0.71
C VAL A 151 -8.41 -5.42 -1.48
N ALA A 152 -7.71 -4.53 -0.77
CA ALA A 152 -7.00 -3.40 -1.36
C ALA A 152 -5.77 -3.87 -2.16
N GLU A 153 -5.52 -3.24 -3.30
CA GLU A 153 -4.23 -3.32 -3.96
C GLU A 153 -3.27 -2.33 -3.30
N LEU A 154 -2.08 -2.79 -2.87
CA LEU A 154 -1.12 -1.93 -2.19
C LEU A 154 -0.28 -1.14 -3.20
N GLN A 155 -0.11 0.16 -2.96
CA GLN A 155 0.82 0.98 -3.72
C GLN A 155 2.26 0.53 -3.44
N ARG A 156 3.03 0.22 -4.50
CA ARG A 156 4.40 -0.34 -4.38
C ARG A 156 5.53 0.70 -4.43
N GLY A 157 5.21 1.94 -4.77
CA GLY A 157 6.22 2.99 -4.95
C GLY A 157 5.66 4.38 -4.66
N PRO A 158 6.54 5.38 -4.52
CA PRO A 158 6.13 6.73 -4.15
C PRO A 158 5.24 7.36 -5.23
N LEU A 159 4.37 8.26 -4.80
CA LEU A 159 3.65 9.15 -5.69
C LEU A 159 4.39 10.49 -5.81
N GLU A 160 4.28 11.10 -6.99
CA GLU A 160 4.85 12.42 -7.26
C GLU A 160 4.10 13.52 -6.50
N SER A 161 4.81 14.60 -6.16
CA SER A 161 4.16 15.78 -5.56
C SER A 161 3.11 16.37 -6.49
N GLY A 162 1.96 16.73 -5.93
CA GLY A 162 0.79 17.19 -6.68
C GLY A 162 -0.08 16.08 -7.25
N ALA A 163 0.31 14.80 -7.13
CA ALA A 163 -0.57 13.69 -7.47
C ALA A 163 -1.88 13.75 -6.67
N THR A 164 -3.00 13.49 -7.35
CA THR A 164 -4.32 13.50 -6.73
C THR A 164 -4.55 12.18 -5.99
N VAL A 165 -5.07 12.29 -4.77
CA VAL A 165 -5.37 11.17 -3.89
C VAL A 165 -6.69 11.42 -3.17
N GLU A 166 -7.35 10.34 -2.76
CA GLU A 166 -8.66 10.36 -2.13
C GLU A 166 -8.56 9.81 -0.71
N VAL A 167 -8.86 10.65 0.28
CA VAL A 167 -9.02 10.20 1.67
C VAL A 167 -10.46 9.80 1.92
N VAL A 168 -10.66 8.63 2.51
CA VAL A 168 -11.98 8.00 2.63
C VAL A 168 -12.23 7.57 4.06
N GLY A 169 -13.40 7.91 4.62
CA GLY A 169 -13.71 7.54 5.99
C GLY A 169 -15.08 7.99 6.50
N TRP A 170 -15.29 7.76 7.80
CA TRP A 170 -16.50 8.12 8.55
C TRP A 170 -16.21 9.12 9.67
N GLY A 171 -15.02 9.71 9.67
CA GLY A 171 -14.59 10.68 10.67
C GLY A 171 -15.39 11.97 10.63
N MET A 172 -14.94 12.90 11.47
CA MET A 172 -15.55 14.21 11.60
C MET A 172 -15.50 14.96 10.28
N THR A 173 -16.58 15.69 10.05
CA THR A 173 -16.87 16.30 8.75
C THR A 173 -16.67 17.81 8.78
N VAL A 174 -16.50 18.33 10.00
CA VAL A 174 -16.08 19.64 10.42
C VAL A 174 -15.32 19.43 11.73
N ASP A 175 -14.36 20.30 12.03
CA ASP A 175 -13.68 20.25 13.33
C ASP A 175 -14.69 20.34 14.49
N GLU A 176 -14.45 19.56 15.56
CA GLU A 176 -15.34 19.39 16.71
C GLU A 176 -16.78 18.93 16.39
N GLY A 177 -17.02 18.39 15.18
CA GLY A 177 -18.32 17.85 14.77
C GLY A 177 -18.61 16.42 15.24
N ASN A 178 -19.77 15.90 14.88
CA ASN A 178 -20.03 14.45 14.97
C ASN A 178 -19.37 13.73 13.79
N THR A 179 -19.02 12.45 14.01
CA THR A 179 -18.62 11.54 12.93
C THR A 179 -19.77 11.35 11.93
N SER A 180 -19.42 11.00 10.69
CA SER A 180 -20.41 10.80 9.63
C SER A 180 -21.02 9.40 9.70
N GLU A 181 -22.34 9.30 9.66
CA GLU A 181 -23.01 8.00 9.54
C GLU A 181 -22.83 7.41 8.13
N THR A 182 -22.68 8.25 7.11
CA THR A 182 -22.48 7.84 5.71
C THR A 182 -21.02 7.98 5.34
N LEU A 183 -20.45 7.02 4.61
CA LEU A 183 -19.07 7.07 4.13
C LEU A 183 -18.84 8.35 3.34
N GLN A 184 -17.65 8.90 3.49
CA GLN A 184 -17.27 10.16 2.89
C GLN A 184 -15.93 10.04 2.17
N VAL A 185 -15.73 10.92 1.19
CA VAL A 185 -14.46 11.04 0.44
C VAL A 185 -14.08 12.51 0.28
N ALA A 186 -12.78 12.82 0.36
CA ALA A 186 -12.24 14.11 -0.08
C ALA A 186 -11.04 13.91 -0.99
N GLU A 187 -11.04 14.66 -2.10
CA GLU A 187 -9.92 14.74 -3.03
C GLU A 187 -8.91 15.80 -2.55
N ILE A 188 -7.67 15.37 -2.35
CA ILE A 188 -6.53 16.18 -1.92
C ILE A 188 -5.29 15.84 -2.78
N SER A 189 -4.17 16.53 -2.54
CA SER A 189 -2.95 16.33 -3.32
C SER A 189 -1.77 15.93 -2.45
N ILE A 190 -0.88 15.09 -2.98
CA ILE A 190 0.40 14.76 -2.35
C ILE A 190 1.24 16.02 -2.19
N VAL A 191 1.72 16.25 -0.97
CA VAL A 191 2.61 17.35 -0.61
C VAL A 191 4.03 16.81 -0.51
N ASP A 192 4.97 17.53 -1.13
CA ASP A 192 6.39 17.23 -1.02
C ASP A 192 6.83 17.10 0.46
N ARG A 193 7.64 16.07 0.75
CA ARG A 193 8.07 15.73 2.11
C ARG A 193 8.86 16.87 2.76
N GLU A 194 9.78 17.49 2.00
CA GLU A 194 10.61 18.61 2.49
C GLU A 194 9.76 19.84 2.81
N ARG A 195 8.77 20.13 1.97
CA ARG A 195 7.78 21.16 2.22
C ARG A 195 6.95 20.86 3.47
N CYS A 196 6.48 19.63 3.62
CA CYS A 196 5.71 19.20 4.79
C CYS A 196 6.52 19.31 6.09
N GLN A 197 7.77 18.88 6.06
CA GLN A 197 8.72 19.02 7.17
C GLN A 197 8.95 20.49 7.55
N THR A 198 9.05 21.38 6.56
CA THR A 198 9.17 22.83 6.80
C THR A 198 7.92 23.39 7.48
N ILE A 199 6.72 22.99 7.04
CA ILE A 199 5.43 23.43 7.60
C ILE A 199 5.31 23.01 9.07
N TYR A 200 5.64 21.75 9.36
CA TYR A 200 5.50 21.19 10.71
C TYR A 200 6.67 21.54 11.65
N GLY A 201 7.83 21.93 11.11
CA GLY A 201 9.03 22.23 11.90
C GLY A 201 9.58 21.00 12.64
N ARG A 202 9.27 19.80 12.17
CA ARG A 202 9.73 18.50 12.70
C ARG A 202 9.99 17.54 11.56
N GLU A 203 10.78 16.51 11.83
CA GLU A 203 11.11 15.47 10.87
C GLU A 203 9.85 14.76 10.36
N ILE A 204 9.79 14.58 9.03
CA ILE A 204 8.86 13.71 8.31
C ILE A 204 9.73 12.65 7.63
N THR A 205 9.60 11.40 8.05
CA THR A 205 10.48 10.31 7.62
C THR A 205 10.07 9.75 6.25
N GLU A 206 10.84 8.79 5.73
CA GLU A 206 10.48 8.04 4.52
C GLU A 206 9.29 7.09 4.71
N SER A 207 8.94 6.75 5.97
CA SER A 207 7.73 5.96 6.27
C SER A 207 6.46 6.81 6.35
N MET A 208 6.59 8.12 6.12
CA MET A 208 5.50 9.08 6.13
C MET A 208 5.35 9.76 4.77
N LEU A 209 4.11 10.11 4.45
CA LEU A 209 3.75 11.00 3.35
C LEU A 209 2.76 12.05 3.84
N CYS A 210 2.70 13.17 3.12
CA CYS A 210 1.78 14.26 3.42
C CYS A 210 0.81 14.47 2.27
N ALA A 211 -0.45 14.74 2.58
CA ALA A 211 -1.45 15.07 1.58
C ALA A 211 -2.45 16.10 2.12
N GLY A 212 -2.85 17.05 1.29
CA GLY A 212 -3.79 18.09 1.68
C GLY A 212 -3.89 19.21 0.64
N ASP A 213 -4.90 20.06 0.79
CA ASP A 213 -5.03 21.28 0.00
C ASP A 213 -4.31 22.43 0.74
N LEU A 214 -3.08 22.74 0.32
CA LEU A 214 -2.30 23.80 0.97
C LEU A 214 -2.77 25.21 0.62
N GLU A 215 -3.45 25.39 -0.53
CA GLU A 215 -3.83 26.71 -1.02
C GLU A 215 -5.17 27.15 -0.46
N ALA A 216 -6.20 26.32 -0.62
CA ALA A 216 -7.54 26.61 -0.15
C ALA A 216 -7.76 26.13 1.29
N GLY A 217 -7.01 25.13 1.75
CA GLY A 217 -7.33 24.40 2.97
C GLY A 217 -8.71 23.75 2.88
N GLY A 218 -9.35 23.55 4.03
CA GLY A 218 -10.74 23.11 4.09
C GLY A 218 -10.99 21.68 3.59
N LYS A 219 -9.96 20.94 3.19
CA LYS A 219 -10.02 19.51 2.89
C LYS A 219 -8.95 18.74 3.64
N ASP A 220 -9.37 17.79 4.47
CA ASP A 220 -8.46 17.04 5.34
C ASP A 220 -9.14 15.82 5.98
N ALA A 221 -8.35 14.79 6.31
CA ALA A 221 -8.78 13.77 7.25
C ALA A 221 -9.00 14.40 8.63
N CYS A 222 -9.96 13.89 9.38
CA CYS A 222 -10.26 14.42 10.70
C CYS A 222 -10.45 13.31 11.74
N ARG A 223 -10.84 13.69 12.95
CA ARG A 223 -11.03 12.75 14.06
C ARG A 223 -11.99 11.62 13.65
N GLY A 224 -11.55 10.38 13.81
CA GLY A 224 -12.30 9.18 13.41
C GLY A 224 -11.90 8.61 12.04
N ASP A 225 -11.20 9.37 11.20
CA ASP A 225 -10.59 8.84 9.97
C ASP A 225 -9.27 8.12 10.23
N SER A 226 -8.65 8.31 11.41
CA SER A 226 -7.43 7.64 11.84
C SER A 226 -7.49 6.13 11.58
N GLY A 227 -6.43 5.57 11.01
CA GLY A 227 -6.35 4.18 10.59
C GLY A 227 -7.07 3.86 9.27
N GLY A 228 -7.83 4.81 8.72
CA GLY A 228 -8.52 4.69 7.43
C GLY A 228 -7.61 4.91 6.22
N PRO A 229 -8.11 4.60 5.02
CA PRO A 229 -7.32 4.60 3.79
C PRO A 229 -7.14 6.00 3.16
N LEU A 230 -5.99 6.16 2.53
CA LEU A 230 -5.73 7.12 1.46
C LEU A 230 -5.49 6.33 0.15
N TYR A 231 -6.31 6.58 -0.88
CA TYR A 231 -6.21 5.91 -2.17
C TYR A 231 -5.61 6.82 -3.24
N SER A 232 -4.95 6.23 -4.23
CA SER A 232 -4.59 6.89 -5.48
C SER A 232 -5.84 7.11 -6.35
N GLU A 233 -5.71 7.92 -7.42
CA GLU A 233 -6.75 8.07 -8.44
C GLU A 233 -7.11 6.73 -9.13
N THR A 234 -6.17 5.80 -9.21
CA THR A 234 -6.35 4.46 -9.79
C THR A 234 -6.92 3.43 -8.81
N GLY A 235 -6.94 3.73 -7.51
CA GLY A 235 -7.59 2.95 -6.46
C GLY A 235 -6.65 2.07 -5.62
N GLU A 236 -5.33 2.16 -5.81
CA GLU A 236 -4.35 1.53 -4.92
C GLU A 236 -4.31 2.25 -3.56
N LEU A 237 -4.07 1.48 -2.49
CA LEU A 237 -3.88 2.00 -1.14
C LEU A 237 -2.49 2.63 -1.02
N VAL A 238 -2.45 3.94 -0.87
CA VAL A 238 -1.25 4.77 -0.81
C VAL A 238 -0.79 4.99 0.62
N GLY A 239 -1.73 5.18 1.55
CA GLY A 239 -1.40 5.53 2.92
C GLY A 239 -2.49 5.17 3.92
N ILE A 240 -2.12 5.22 5.19
CA ILE A 240 -3.02 5.08 6.33
C ILE A 240 -3.05 6.40 7.10
N VAL A 241 -4.25 6.92 7.38
CA VAL A 241 -4.42 8.17 8.14
C VAL A 241 -3.77 8.02 9.52
N SER A 242 -2.79 8.87 9.83
CA SER A 242 -2.01 8.76 11.07
C SER A 242 -2.22 9.96 11.99
N TRP A 243 -1.69 11.13 11.63
CA TRP A 243 -1.76 12.33 12.44
C TRP A 243 -1.83 13.60 11.58
N GLY A 244 -2.08 14.74 12.21
CA GLY A 244 -2.14 16.02 11.51
C GLY A 244 -2.19 17.20 12.47
N TYR A 245 -2.45 18.38 11.92
CA TYR A 245 -2.66 19.56 12.74
C TYR A 245 -3.90 19.41 13.63
N ARG A 246 -3.94 20.16 14.73
CA ARG A 246 -4.99 20.01 15.76
C ARG A 246 -6.40 20.30 15.24
N VAL A 247 -6.49 21.22 14.29
CA VAL A 247 -7.72 21.66 13.65
C VAL A 247 -7.71 21.15 12.22
N CYS A 248 -8.64 20.25 11.90
CA CYS A 248 -8.73 19.62 10.59
C CYS A 248 -9.02 20.67 9.50
N GLY A 249 -8.38 20.52 8.34
CA GLY A 249 -8.61 21.42 7.20
C GLY A 249 -8.08 22.83 7.41
N THR A 250 -7.16 23.03 8.35
CA THR A 250 -6.43 24.30 8.46
C THR A 250 -5.61 24.50 7.19
N ALA A 251 -5.79 25.65 6.54
CA ALA A 251 -4.99 26.01 5.38
C ALA A 251 -3.48 25.92 5.70
N GLU A 252 -2.68 25.58 4.69
CA GLU A 252 -1.23 25.35 4.80
C GLU A 252 -0.78 24.14 5.64
N TYR A 253 -1.67 23.42 6.33
CA TYR A 253 -1.32 22.22 7.10
C TYR A 253 -1.90 20.95 6.46
N PRO A 254 -1.08 20.11 5.80
CA PRO A 254 -1.54 18.86 5.23
C PRO A 254 -1.66 17.77 6.30
N GLY A 255 -2.54 16.79 6.11
CA GLY A 255 -2.55 15.57 6.92
C GLY A 255 -1.28 14.74 6.67
N VAL A 256 -0.86 13.99 7.69
CA VAL A 256 0.28 13.06 7.62
C VAL A 256 -0.23 11.62 7.72
N TYR A 257 0.25 10.80 6.79
CA TYR A 257 -0.19 9.44 6.60
C TYR A 257 1.04 8.52 6.70
N ALA A 258 0.83 7.32 7.22
CA ALA A 258 1.84 6.27 7.15
C ALA A 258 1.90 5.75 5.70
N ASP A 259 3.08 5.75 5.10
CA ASP A 259 3.32 5.41 3.69
C ASP A 259 3.31 3.89 3.50
N VAL A 260 2.30 3.38 2.81
CA VAL A 260 2.11 1.93 2.60
C VAL A 260 3.25 1.33 1.76
N ALA A 261 3.84 2.09 0.84
CA ALA A 261 4.96 1.59 0.03
C ALA A 261 6.18 1.27 0.90
N SER A 262 6.36 1.97 2.02
CA SER A 262 7.46 1.73 2.97
C SER A 262 7.27 0.45 3.81
N ALA A 263 6.02 0.02 4.00
CA ALA A 263 5.64 -1.10 4.87
C ALA A 263 5.21 -2.35 4.10
N GLY A 264 5.14 -2.31 2.76
CA GLY A 264 4.63 -3.40 1.93
C GLY A 264 5.25 -4.77 2.22
N ARG A 265 6.58 -4.84 2.41
CA ARG A 265 7.26 -6.10 2.77
C ARG A 265 6.79 -6.65 4.11
N TRP A 266 6.72 -5.80 5.15
CA TRP A 266 6.27 -6.22 6.47
C TRP A 266 4.81 -6.71 6.42
N ILE A 267 3.94 -6.02 5.68
CA ILE A 267 2.54 -6.43 5.49
C ILE A 267 2.47 -7.83 4.86
N GLU A 268 3.23 -8.06 3.77
CA GLU A 268 3.25 -9.34 3.07
C GLU A 268 3.84 -10.47 3.92
N GLU A 269 4.91 -10.22 4.69
CA GLU A 269 5.55 -11.22 5.56
C GLU A 269 4.58 -11.71 6.65
N GLU A 270 3.93 -10.78 7.36
CA GLU A 270 3.00 -11.11 8.45
C GLU A 270 1.75 -11.86 7.94
N ILE A 271 1.17 -11.42 6.81
CA ILE A 271 -0.02 -12.05 6.23
C ILE A 271 0.27 -13.48 5.77
N ASN A 272 1.43 -13.71 5.16
CA ASN A 272 1.81 -15.03 4.65
C ASN A 272 2.39 -15.95 5.73
N GLY A 273 2.60 -15.44 6.96
CA GLY A 273 3.24 -16.19 8.04
C GLY A 273 4.72 -16.48 7.76
N GLU A 274 5.35 -15.68 6.92
CA GLU A 274 6.79 -15.75 6.65
C GLU A 274 7.53 -15.08 7.82
N PRO A 275 8.56 -15.73 8.40
CA PRO A 275 9.22 -15.22 9.58
C PRO A 275 9.85 -13.85 9.33
N THR A 276 9.35 -12.84 10.04
CA THR A 276 9.93 -11.50 10.07
C THR A 276 11.38 -11.57 10.57
N GLY A 277 12.34 -11.39 9.67
CA GLY A 277 13.73 -11.11 10.06
C GLY A 277 14.72 -12.29 10.13
N SER A 278 14.56 -13.34 9.34
CA SER A 278 15.69 -14.20 8.96
C SER A 278 15.75 -14.34 7.44
N PRO A 279 16.91 -14.18 6.78
CA PRO A 279 17.06 -14.70 5.43
C PRO A 279 16.68 -16.18 5.45
N PRO A 280 16.07 -16.72 4.38
CA PRO A 280 15.65 -18.12 4.36
C PRO A 280 16.83 -18.99 4.79
N THR A 281 16.66 -19.82 5.84
CA THR A 281 17.68 -20.79 6.25
C THR A 281 17.95 -21.84 5.17
N ASP A 282 17.18 -21.79 4.08
CA ASP A 282 17.29 -22.59 2.86
C ASP A 282 17.42 -21.71 1.61
N PHE A 283 18.05 -20.54 1.73
CA PHE A 283 18.57 -19.85 0.54
C PHE A 283 19.82 -20.60 0.07
N THR A 284 19.61 -21.69 -0.65
CA THR A 284 20.66 -22.27 -1.47
C THR A 284 20.74 -21.40 -2.73
N PRO A 285 21.79 -20.56 -2.91
CA PRO A 285 21.93 -19.80 -4.14
C PRO A 285 21.90 -20.79 -5.32
N PRO A 286 21.26 -20.45 -6.45
CA PRO A 286 21.36 -21.25 -7.66
C PRO A 286 22.83 -21.53 -7.95
N SER A 287 23.18 -22.79 -8.20
CA SER A 287 24.56 -23.25 -8.45
C SER A 287 25.27 -22.53 -9.62
N ASP A 288 24.54 -21.69 -10.35
CA ASP A 288 24.96 -21.00 -11.57
C ASP A 288 25.10 -19.48 -11.42
N ILE A 289 25.05 -18.91 -10.21
CA ILE A 289 25.43 -17.49 -10.03
C ILE A 289 26.96 -17.40 -9.96
N THR A 290 27.59 -17.35 -11.14
CA THR A 290 28.93 -16.78 -11.25
C THR A 290 28.81 -15.27 -11.13
N PRO A 291 29.40 -14.62 -10.11
CA PRO A 291 29.49 -13.17 -10.09
C PRO A 291 30.18 -12.69 -11.38
N PRO A 292 29.75 -11.54 -11.95
CA PRO A 292 30.44 -11.00 -13.10
C PRO A 292 31.91 -10.72 -12.74
N SER A 293 32.81 -10.93 -13.69
CA SER A 293 34.28 -10.92 -13.53
C SER A 293 34.88 -9.59 -13.03
N ASP A 294 34.04 -8.59 -12.82
CA ASP A 294 34.35 -7.23 -12.41
C ASP A 294 33.68 -6.84 -11.08
N PHE A 295 33.15 -7.80 -10.31
CA PHE A 295 32.64 -7.53 -8.98
C PHE A 295 33.79 -7.24 -7.99
N THR A 296 34.04 -5.96 -7.76
CA THR A 296 34.84 -5.49 -6.62
C THR A 296 33.90 -5.13 -5.47
N PRO A 297 33.92 -5.84 -4.33
CA PRO A 297 33.14 -5.43 -3.17
C PRO A 297 33.56 -4.04 -2.68
N PRO A 298 32.64 -3.26 -2.09
CA PRO A 298 32.96 -1.99 -1.43
C PRO A 298 34.08 -2.16 -0.39
N SER A 299 34.95 -1.16 -0.26
CA SER A 299 36.11 -1.17 0.65
C SER A 299 35.76 -1.31 2.14
N ASP A 300 34.48 -1.18 2.48
CA ASP A 300 33.91 -1.24 3.83
C ASP A 300 33.06 -2.50 4.07
N PHE A 301 33.15 -3.51 3.20
CA PHE A 301 32.45 -4.77 3.40
C PHE A 301 33.07 -5.58 4.55
N THR A 302 32.45 -5.53 5.73
CA THR A 302 32.68 -6.48 6.81
C THR A 302 31.59 -7.55 6.77
N PRO A 303 31.92 -8.83 6.46
CA PRO A 303 30.94 -9.91 6.54
C PRO A 303 30.41 -10.09 7.97
N PRO A 304 29.17 -10.56 8.16
CA PRO A 304 28.64 -10.95 9.46
C PRO A 304 29.57 -11.93 10.19
N SER A 305 29.62 -11.84 11.51
CA SER A 305 30.49 -12.66 12.37
C SER A 305 30.19 -14.16 12.34
N ASP A 306 29.09 -14.56 11.71
CA ASP A 306 28.61 -15.93 11.57
C ASP A 306 28.64 -16.44 10.12
N PHE A 307 29.33 -15.73 9.22
CA PHE A 307 29.48 -16.15 7.83
C PHE A 307 30.37 -17.40 7.72
N THR A 308 29.76 -18.53 7.40
CA THR A 308 30.45 -19.76 6.99
C THR A 308 30.22 -19.96 5.49
N PRO A 309 31.27 -19.85 4.64
CA PRO A 309 31.10 -20.11 3.21
C PRO A 309 30.69 -21.57 2.96
N PRO A 310 29.90 -21.84 1.91
CA PRO A 310 29.60 -23.21 1.48
C PRO A 310 30.87 -24.03 1.27
N SER A 311 30.81 -25.33 1.57
CA SER A 311 31.96 -26.25 1.47
C SER A 311 32.52 -26.42 0.05
N ASP A 312 31.78 -25.97 -0.96
CA ASP A 312 32.10 -25.99 -2.38
C ASP A 312 32.42 -24.59 -2.95
N PHE A 313 32.55 -23.58 -2.09
CA PHE A 313 32.96 -22.25 -2.52
C PHE A 313 34.42 -22.28 -3.02
N THR A 314 34.57 -22.14 -4.34
CA THR A 314 35.86 -21.89 -4.99
C THR A 314 35.89 -20.41 -5.40
N PRO A 315 36.73 -19.57 -4.77
CA PRO A 315 36.86 -18.18 -5.22
C PRO A 315 37.35 -18.13 -6.67
N PRO A 316 36.95 -17.12 -7.45
CA PRO A 316 37.51 -16.87 -8.77
C PRO A 316 39.05 -16.85 -8.73
N SER A 317 39.70 -17.37 -9.77
CA SER A 317 41.17 -17.50 -9.84
C SER A 317 41.91 -16.15 -9.81
N ASP A 318 41.18 -15.05 -9.99
CA ASP A 318 41.62 -13.66 -9.94
C ASP A 318 41.15 -12.91 -8.68
N PHE A 319 40.57 -13.61 -7.69
CA PHE A 319 40.20 -12.98 -6.42
C PHE A 319 41.44 -12.59 -5.62
N THR A 320 41.72 -11.28 -5.59
CA THR A 320 42.68 -10.68 -4.66
C THR A 320 41.92 -9.94 -3.55
N PRO A 321 41.94 -10.43 -2.30
CA PRO A 321 41.32 -9.69 -1.20
C PRO A 321 42.00 -8.33 -1.01
N PRO A 322 41.26 -7.31 -0.52
CA PRO A 322 41.84 -6.02 -0.12
C PRO A 322 43.01 -6.21 0.85
N SER A 323 44.00 -5.31 0.79
CA SER A 323 45.22 -5.38 1.63
C SER A 323 44.96 -5.28 3.13
N ASP A 324 43.79 -4.84 3.52
CA ASP A 324 43.28 -4.66 4.89
C ASP A 324 42.27 -5.73 5.30
N PHE A 325 42.09 -6.79 4.50
CA PHE A 325 41.24 -7.90 4.85
C PHE A 325 41.82 -8.69 6.05
N THR A 326 41.18 -8.55 7.21
CA THR A 326 41.39 -9.43 8.36
C THR A 326 40.22 -10.41 8.47
N PRO A 327 40.44 -11.72 8.26
CA PRO A 327 39.38 -12.70 8.44
C PRO A 327 38.93 -12.77 9.93
N PRO A 328 37.67 -13.10 10.19
CA PRO A 328 37.18 -13.42 11.54
C PRO A 328 38.03 -14.49 12.23
N SER A 329 38.12 -14.44 13.56
CA SER A 329 38.96 -15.34 14.36
C SER A 329 38.59 -16.82 14.28
N ASP A 330 37.40 -17.13 13.79
CA ASP A 330 36.80 -18.45 13.61
C ASP A 330 36.78 -18.90 12.13
N PHE A 331 37.42 -18.15 11.23
CA PHE A 331 37.55 -18.53 9.83
C PHE A 331 38.46 -19.75 9.66
N THR A 332 37.88 -20.88 9.25
CA THR A 332 38.63 -22.06 8.79
C THR A 332 38.66 -22.08 7.25
N PRO A 333 39.80 -21.86 6.60
CA PRO A 333 39.88 -21.92 5.14
C PRO A 333 39.65 -23.34 4.63
N PRO A 334 39.08 -23.50 3.40
CA PRO A 334 39.06 -24.77 2.69
C PRO A 334 40.46 -25.37 2.53
N SER A 335 40.56 -26.70 2.48
CA SER A 335 41.84 -27.44 2.44
C SER A 335 42.68 -27.19 1.18
N ASP A 336 42.09 -26.61 0.14
CA ASP A 336 42.70 -26.23 -1.13
C ASP A 336 43.02 -24.73 -1.23
N PHE A 337 42.77 -23.96 -0.16
CA PHE A 337 43.14 -22.55 -0.09
C PHE A 337 44.66 -22.39 -0.08
N THR A 338 45.19 -21.69 -1.09
CA THR A 338 46.59 -21.29 -1.16
C THR A 338 46.69 -19.78 -0.97
N PRO A 339 47.21 -19.30 0.19
CA PRO A 339 47.34 -17.86 0.41
C PRO A 339 48.34 -17.24 -0.56
N PRO A 340 48.14 -15.97 -0.97
CA PRO A 340 49.13 -15.25 -1.77
C PRO A 340 50.45 -15.13 -0.99
N SER A 341 51.56 -15.42 -1.65
CA SER A 341 52.90 -15.32 -1.06
C SER A 341 53.17 -13.90 -0.57
N GLY A 342 53.04 -13.68 0.74
CA GLY A 342 53.24 -12.38 1.39
C GLY A 342 52.29 -12.05 2.56
N GLY A 343 51.24 -12.83 2.80
CA GLY A 343 50.38 -12.69 3.99
C GLY A 343 50.93 -13.41 5.23
N PRO A 344 50.57 -12.98 6.47
CA PRO A 344 50.93 -13.71 7.68
C PRO A 344 50.27 -15.10 7.70
N ASP A 345 51.03 -16.13 8.06
CA ASP A 345 50.52 -17.50 8.17
C ASP A 345 49.35 -17.56 9.18
N PRO A 346 48.29 -18.34 8.90
CA PRO A 346 47.19 -18.53 9.83
C PRO A 346 47.69 -19.15 11.15
N PRO A 347 47.08 -18.79 12.30
CA PRO A 347 47.48 -19.35 13.59
C PRO A 347 47.20 -20.86 13.62
N ASN A 348 48.18 -21.62 14.12
CA ASN A 348 48.05 -23.07 14.30
C ASN A 348 46.86 -23.40 15.22
N PRO A 349 46.08 -24.47 14.93
CA PRO A 349 45.00 -24.89 15.80
C PRO A 349 45.54 -25.32 17.17
N PRO A 350 44.81 -25.05 18.28
CA PRO A 350 45.21 -25.47 19.61
C PRO A 350 45.25 -27.00 19.72
N GLN A 351 46.29 -27.54 20.38
CA GLN A 351 46.42 -28.98 20.69
C GLN A 351 45.48 -29.44 21.78
#